data_AF-A0A031FN44-F1
#
_entry.id   AF-A0A031FN44-F1
#
_cell.length_a   1.000
_cell.length_b   1.000
_cell.length_c   1.000
_cell.angle_alpha   90.00
_cell.angle_beta   90.00
_cell.angle_gamma   90.00
#
_symmetry.space_group_name_H-M   'P 1'
#
loop_
_entity.id
_entity.type
_entity.pdbx_description
1 polymer ?
#
loop_
_entity_poly.entity_id
_entity_poly.type
_entity_poly.pdbx_seq_one_letter_code
_entity_poly.pdbx_strand_id
1 'polypeptide(L)'
;MGNPNYHLTKHERAAMIRAHAGLVTALLGKDPDALDGQLKSIVREQSEASRGDVKAFAGRMAKQVEAGAIVTRHLLMSLAPRLDMTEAEAQELLATIYADDSITDQMNE
;
A
#
# COMPACT_ATOMS: atom_id res chain seq x y z
N MET A 1 20.12 -18.86 3.43
CA MET A 1 19.80 -17.98 2.27
C MET A 1 18.28 -17.87 2.21
N GLY A 2 17.72 -16.65 2.20
CA GLY A 2 16.25 -16.45 2.24
C GLY A 2 15.66 -16.61 0.85
N ASN A 3 14.53 -17.30 0.73
CA ASN A 3 13.86 -17.53 -0.56
C ASN A 3 13.41 -16.17 -1.14
N PRO A 4 13.93 -15.73 -2.31
CA PRO A 4 13.55 -14.46 -2.93
C PRO A 4 12.10 -14.43 -3.44
N ASN A 5 11.42 -15.57 -3.43
CA ASN A 5 10.07 -15.72 -3.96
C ASN A 5 9.08 -16.04 -2.84
N TYR A 6 8.77 -15.03 -2.02
CA TYR A 6 7.64 -15.10 -1.11
C TYR A 6 6.34 -15.03 -1.93
N HIS A 7 5.75 -16.19 -2.23
CA HIS A 7 4.52 -16.30 -3.01
C HIS A 7 3.30 -16.29 -2.09
N LEU A 8 2.51 -15.22 -2.20
CA LEU A 8 1.21 -15.11 -1.53
C LEU A 8 0.16 -15.97 -2.22
N THR A 9 -0.80 -16.47 -1.45
CA THR A 9 -2.05 -17.01 -1.98
C THR A 9 -2.92 -15.87 -2.54
N LYS A 10 -3.93 -16.24 -3.35
CA LYS A 10 -4.94 -15.28 -3.84
C LYS A 10 -5.70 -14.61 -2.69
N HIS A 11 -6.00 -15.36 -1.63
CA HIS A 11 -6.73 -14.85 -0.47
C HIS A 11 -5.91 -13.83 0.32
N GLU A 12 -4.61 -14.09 0.52
CA GLU A 12 -3.73 -13.15 1.21
C GLU A 12 -3.54 -11.87 0.42
N ARG A 13 -3.33 -11.95 -0.91
CA ARG A 13 -3.31 -10.75 -1.77
C ARG A 13 -4.60 -9.94 -1.66
N ALA A 14 -5.76 -10.61 -1.69
CA ALA A 14 -7.04 -9.93 -1.56
C ALA A 14 -7.22 -9.26 -0.18
N ALA A 15 -6.69 -9.86 0.89
CA ALA A 15 -6.69 -9.26 2.22
C ALA A 15 -5.80 -8.00 2.27
N MET A 16 -4.58 -8.07 1.72
CA MET A 16 -3.66 -6.93 1.65
C MET A 16 -4.25 -5.75 0.86
N ILE A 17 -4.93 -6.04 -0.27
CA ILE A 17 -5.64 -5.04 -1.07
C ILE A 17 -6.74 -4.34 -0.24
N ARG A 18 -7.56 -5.12 0.50
CA ARG A 18 -8.62 -4.55 1.34
C ARG A 18 -8.07 -3.71 2.48
N ALA A 19 -7.01 -4.17 3.14
CA ALA A 19 -6.35 -3.43 4.20
C ALA A 19 -5.80 -2.08 3.68
N HIS A 20 -5.20 -2.08 2.49
CA HIS A 20 -4.75 -0.83 1.87
C HIS A 20 -5.91 0.11 1.48
N ALA A 21 -7.03 -0.42 0.99
CA ALA A 21 -8.22 0.40 0.75
C ALA A 21 -8.75 1.05 2.05
N GLY A 22 -8.63 0.35 3.18
CA GLY A 22 -8.92 0.90 4.52
C GLY A 22 -8.02 2.08 4.88
N LEU A 23 -6.71 1.98 4.63
CA LEU A 23 -5.76 3.10 4.80
C LEU A 23 -6.15 4.32 3.95
N VAL A 24 -6.43 4.10 2.66
CA VAL A 24 -6.83 5.19 1.74
C VAL A 24 -8.13 5.85 2.21
N THR A 25 -9.10 5.05 2.68
CA THR A 25 -10.37 5.58 3.19
C THR A 25 -10.16 6.46 4.44
N ALA A 26 -9.33 6.02 5.38
CA ALA A 26 -9.00 6.79 6.58
C ALA A 26 -8.28 8.11 6.23
N LEU A 27 -7.33 8.06 5.28
CA LEU A 27 -6.61 9.23 4.81
C LEU A 27 -7.55 10.26 4.16
N LEU A 28 -8.43 9.82 3.26
CA LEU A 28 -9.41 10.69 2.61
C LEU A 28 -10.44 11.25 3.60
N GLY A 29 -10.77 10.47 4.63
CA GLY A 29 -11.63 10.89 5.73
C GLY A 29 -10.97 11.86 6.71
N LYS A 30 -9.66 12.11 6.58
CA LYS A 30 -8.84 12.89 7.53
C LYS A 30 -8.99 12.40 8.97
N ASP A 31 -9.07 11.08 9.14
CA ASP A 31 -9.22 10.42 10.44
C ASP A 31 -7.86 9.81 10.86
N PRO A 32 -7.05 10.53 11.66
CA PRO A 32 -5.72 10.08 12.03
C PRO A 32 -5.74 8.84 12.94
N ASP A 33 -6.77 8.68 13.77
CA ASP A 33 -6.93 7.52 14.65
C ASP A 33 -7.25 6.27 13.84
N ALA A 34 -8.13 6.39 12.84
CA ALA A 34 -8.39 5.30 11.91
C ALA A 34 -7.16 4.97 11.07
N LEU A 35 -6.39 5.97 10.62
CA LEU A 35 -5.18 5.77 9.84
C LEU A 35 -4.13 4.98 10.64
N ASP A 36 -3.83 5.42 11.85
CA ASP A 36 -2.92 4.75 12.78
C ASP A 36 -3.40 3.33 13.12
N GLY A 37 -4.69 3.16 13.38
CA GLY A 37 -5.30 1.86 13.65
C GLY A 37 -5.15 0.87 12.49
N GLN A 38 -5.38 1.33 11.25
CA GLN A 38 -5.20 0.51 10.05
C GLN A 38 -3.73 0.13 9.83
N LEU A 39 -2.80 1.08 9.99
CA LEU A 39 -1.37 0.82 9.83
C LEU A 39 -0.88 -0.21 10.85
N LYS A 40 -1.27 -0.05 12.13
CA LYS A 40 -0.94 -1.01 13.19
C LYS A 40 -1.53 -2.39 12.92
N SER A 41 -2.77 -2.48 12.42
CA SER A 41 -3.37 -3.78 12.08
C SER A 41 -2.60 -4.47 10.98
N ILE A 42 -2.22 -3.76 9.91
CA ILE A 42 -1.42 -4.31 8.81
C ILE A 42 -0.10 -4.86 9.32
N VAL A 43 0.65 -4.06 10.08
CA VAL A 43 1.96 -4.48 10.63
C VAL A 43 1.81 -5.70 11.54
N ARG A 44 0.79 -5.69 12.42
CA ARG A 44 0.49 -6.81 13.31
C ARG A 44 0.18 -8.09 12.52
N GLU A 45 -0.72 -8.02 11.55
CA GLU A 45 -1.12 -9.17 10.72
C GLU A 45 0.07 -9.75 9.95
N GLN A 46 0.94 -8.90 9.39
CA GLN A 46 2.15 -9.37 8.72
C GLN A 46 3.14 -9.98 9.70
N SER A 47 3.30 -9.41 10.89
CA SER A 47 4.18 -9.95 11.93
C SER A 47 3.72 -11.33 12.41
N GLU A 48 2.42 -11.47 12.73
CA GLU A 48 1.80 -12.74 13.15
C GLU A 48 1.95 -13.81 12.08
N ALA A 49 1.65 -13.47 10.83
CA ALA A 49 1.75 -14.40 9.71
C ALA A 49 3.20 -14.79 9.38
N SER A 50 4.19 -13.99 9.81
CA SER A 50 5.62 -14.27 9.65
C SER A 50 6.20 -15.12 10.78
N ARG A 51 5.46 -15.33 11.88
CA ARG A 51 5.86 -16.20 13.00
C ARG A 51 7.25 -15.88 13.57
N GLY A 52 7.61 -14.60 13.60
CA GLY A 52 8.90 -14.11 14.08
C GLY A 52 10.07 -14.21 13.09
N ASP A 53 9.87 -14.71 11.87
CA ASP A 53 10.89 -14.66 10.82
C ASP A 53 10.95 -13.25 10.21
N VAL A 54 12.05 -12.54 10.51
CA VAL A 54 12.32 -11.18 10.03
C VAL A 54 12.36 -11.10 8.50
N LYS A 55 12.87 -12.12 7.81
CA LYS A 55 12.92 -12.13 6.34
C LYS A 55 11.55 -12.37 5.73
N ALA A 56 10.76 -13.26 6.33
CA ALA A 56 9.39 -13.47 5.91
C ALA A 56 8.55 -12.21 6.14
N PHE A 57 8.75 -11.53 7.27
CA PHE A 57 8.10 -10.25 7.58
C PHE A 57 8.46 -9.16 6.56
N ALA A 58 9.75 -8.98 6.27
CA ALA A 58 10.19 -8.01 5.27
C ALA A 58 9.61 -8.33 3.88
N GLY A 59 9.61 -9.61 3.47
CA GLY A 59 9.01 -10.04 2.21
C GLY A 59 7.50 -9.78 2.15
N ARG A 60 6.77 -10.04 3.23
CA ARG A 60 5.34 -9.76 3.35
C ARG A 60 5.03 -8.26 3.32
N MET A 61 5.82 -7.45 4.01
CA MET A 61 5.68 -6.00 3.98
C MET A 61 5.93 -5.44 2.58
N ALA A 62 6.94 -5.93 1.87
CA ALA A 62 7.15 -5.57 0.46
C ALA A 62 5.92 -5.92 -0.40
N LYS A 63 5.31 -7.09 -0.19
CA LYS A 63 4.07 -7.46 -0.88
C LYS A 63 2.86 -6.63 -0.49
N GLN A 64 2.79 -6.15 0.75
CA GLN A 64 1.75 -5.22 1.19
C GLN A 64 1.88 -3.86 0.48
N VAL A 65 3.10 -3.38 0.27
CA VAL A 65 3.37 -2.16 -0.52
C VAL A 65 3.02 -2.38 -1.99
N GLU A 66 3.42 -3.50 -2.60
CA GLU A 66 3.02 -3.86 -3.97
C GLU A 66 1.48 -3.90 -4.13
N ALA A 67 0.77 -4.48 -3.16
CA ALA A 67 -0.68 -4.52 -3.16
C ALA A 67 -1.28 -3.10 -3.14
N GLY A 68 -0.70 -2.19 -2.35
CA GLY A 68 -1.09 -0.79 -2.35
C GLY A 68 -0.87 -0.11 -3.69
N ALA A 69 0.30 -0.32 -4.30
CA ALA A 69 0.61 0.27 -5.60
C ALA A 69 -0.36 -0.17 -6.70
N ILE A 70 -0.80 -1.43 -6.67
CA ILE A 70 -1.83 -1.94 -7.58
C ILE A 70 -3.16 -1.21 -7.39
N VAL A 71 -3.58 -1.00 -6.14
CA VAL A 71 -4.84 -0.28 -5.83
C VAL A 71 -4.77 1.16 -6.32
N THR A 72 -3.70 1.89 -5.97
CA THR A 72 -3.51 3.29 -6.39
C THR A 72 -3.49 3.40 -7.91
N ARG A 73 -2.81 2.50 -8.62
CA ARG A 73 -2.83 2.45 -10.09
C ARG A 73 -4.25 2.26 -10.62
N HIS A 74 -5.01 1.30 -10.09
CA HIS A 74 -6.38 1.05 -10.56
C HIS A 74 -7.29 2.25 -10.30
N LEU A 75 -7.19 2.87 -9.12
CA LEU A 75 -7.95 4.07 -8.78
C LEU A 75 -7.63 5.20 -9.74
N LEU A 76 -6.35 5.54 -9.91
CA LEU A 76 -5.95 6.64 -10.78
C LEU A 76 -6.35 6.39 -12.24
N MET A 77 -6.12 5.19 -12.76
CA MET A 77 -6.54 4.86 -14.13
C MET A 77 -8.06 4.90 -14.32
N SER A 78 -8.84 4.58 -13.28
CA SER A 78 -10.31 4.69 -13.32
C SER A 78 -10.80 6.14 -13.23
N LEU A 79 -10.02 7.03 -12.62
CA LEU A 79 -10.34 8.44 -12.43
C LEU A 79 -9.78 9.32 -13.54
N ALA A 80 -8.69 8.92 -14.20
CA ALA A 80 -7.99 9.69 -15.23
C ALA A 80 -8.94 10.22 -16.33
N PRO A 81 -9.87 9.41 -16.89
CA PRO A 81 -10.82 9.93 -17.88
C PRO A 81 -11.79 10.99 -17.34
N ARG A 82 -12.09 10.96 -16.03
CA ARG A 82 -12.96 11.95 -15.37
C ARG A 82 -12.23 13.24 -15.02
N LEU A 83 -10.90 13.17 -14.99
CA LEU A 83 -10.00 14.29 -14.73
C LEU A 83 -9.39 14.86 -16.02
N ASP A 84 -9.86 14.40 -17.19
CA ASP A 84 -9.32 14.74 -18.51
C ASP A 84 -7.80 14.46 -18.63
N MET A 85 -7.34 13.43 -17.93
CA MET A 85 -5.95 12.99 -17.92
C MET A 85 -5.74 11.81 -18.88
N THR A 86 -4.63 11.85 -19.61
CA THR A 86 -4.12 10.72 -20.38
C THR A 86 -3.53 9.64 -19.46
N GLU A 87 -3.38 8.42 -19.99
CA GLU A 87 -2.70 7.34 -19.27
C GLU A 87 -1.25 7.69 -18.94
N ALA A 88 -0.55 8.42 -19.82
CA ALA A 88 0.83 8.83 -19.59
C ALA A 88 0.94 9.79 -18.41
N GLU A 89 0.05 10.79 -18.33
CA GLU A 89 0.01 11.74 -17.21
C GLU A 89 -0.35 11.05 -15.88
N ALA A 90 -1.26 10.07 -15.92
CA ALA A 90 -1.56 9.25 -14.75
C ALA A 90 -0.35 8.42 -14.29
N GLN A 91 0.39 7.82 -15.24
CA GLN A 91 1.61 7.07 -14.91
C GLN A 91 2.71 7.97 -14.35
N GLU A 92 2.89 9.17 -14.90
CA GLU A 92 3.84 10.17 -14.41
C GLU A 92 3.49 10.62 -12.99
N LEU A 93 2.22 10.91 -12.70
CA LEU A 93 1.76 11.26 -11.36
C LEU A 93 2.05 10.15 -10.34
N LEU A 94 1.81 8.88 -10.70
CA LEU A 94 2.15 7.75 -9.83
C LEU A 94 3.65 7.68 -9.57
N ALA A 95 4.47 7.86 -10.62
CA ALA A 95 5.92 7.83 -10.49
C ALA A 95 6.41 8.95 -9.56
N THR A 96 5.84 10.16 -9.66
CA THR A 96 6.12 11.26 -8.73
C THR A 96 5.74 10.88 -7.31
N ILE A 97 4.52 10.40 -7.06
CA ILE A 97 4.06 10.04 -5.71
C ILE A 97 4.96 8.98 -5.05
N TYR A 98 5.46 7.99 -5.80
CA TYR A 98 6.36 6.97 -5.25
C TYR A 98 7.83 7.41 -5.12
N ALA A 99 8.24 8.44 -5.87
CA ALA A 99 9.59 9.00 -5.83
C ALA A 99 9.69 10.23 -4.89
N ASP A 100 8.55 10.77 -4.45
CA ASP A 100 8.47 11.96 -3.62
C ASP A 100 8.71 11.60 -2.15
N ASP A 101 9.95 11.82 -1.71
CA ASP A 101 10.37 11.64 -0.31
C ASP A 101 9.65 12.60 0.65
N SER A 102 8.96 13.65 0.18
CA SER A 102 8.29 14.65 1.03
C SER A 102 6.98 14.15 1.68
N ILE A 103 6.38 13.07 1.17
CA ILE A 103 5.24 12.41 1.84
C ILE A 103 5.67 11.88 3.22
N THR A 104 6.94 11.50 3.36
CA THR A 104 7.54 11.06 4.63
C THR A 104 7.78 12.21 5.61
N ASP A 105 8.05 13.42 5.11
CA ASP A 105 8.31 14.59 5.94
C ASP A 105 7.01 15.19 6.51
N GLN A 106 5.92 15.18 5.74
CA GLN A 106 4.61 15.70 6.19
C GLN A 106 3.90 14.85 7.26
N MET A 107 4.35 13.63 7.51
CA MET A 107 3.83 12.77 8.59
C MET A 107 4.58 12.95 9.92
N ASN A 108 5.68 13.71 9.93
CA ASN A 108 6.50 13.98 11.12
C ASN A 108 6.34 15.40 11.67
N GLU A 109 5.49 16.23 11.05
CA GLU A 109 5.03 17.53 11.56
C GLU A 109 3.64 17.42 12.22
#